data_AF-A0A927WWM5-F1
#
_entry.id   AF-A0A927WWM5-F1
#
_cell.length_a   1.000
_cell.length_b   1.000
_cell.length_c   1.000
_cell.angle_alpha   90.00
_cell.angle_beta   90.00
_cell.angle_gamma   90.00
#
_symmetry.space_group_name_H-M   'P 1'
#
loop_
_entity.id
_entity.type
_entity.pdbx_description
1 polymer ?
#
loop_
_entity_poly.entity_id
_entity_poly.type
_entity_poly.pdbx_seq_one_letter_code
_entity_poly.pdbx_strand_id
1 'polypeptide(L)'
;MDKNKSKYSLKLLLVAFISFLIIPLGQISHLGDFLYKKIYYGTLTDMFNYVIQAIIWGVSALLVCHFSKKKLGFSPLIDKKEKEYLPIPNMLILTLLTILPILLVSGLIGWNFKPIYDLGTYFTGLNLLSQVVNLLSKVFMLMPVYMIIRSSQEAGENLFPKYKYIPYGAIGSLLTFGLYELILQVHYLPITYLLIIFAMFYQYIFSKKTYSKAFILMVLIYLV
;
A
#
# COMPACT_ATOMS: atom_id res chain seq x y z
N MET A 1 -26.44 -17.26 9.16
CA MET A 1 -25.26 -16.94 8.33
C MET A 1 -24.96 -18.14 7.46
N ASP A 2 -24.87 -17.95 6.14
CA ASP A 2 -24.64 -19.06 5.21
C ASP A 2 -23.24 -19.68 5.45
N LYS A 3 -23.17 -20.98 5.77
CA LYS A 3 -21.92 -21.65 6.20
C LYS A 3 -20.82 -21.52 5.14
N ASN A 4 -21.19 -21.45 3.86
CA ASN A 4 -20.23 -21.25 2.77
C ASN A 4 -19.65 -19.84 2.73
N LYS A 5 -20.45 -18.80 3.01
CA LYS A 5 -19.96 -17.41 3.08
C LYS A 5 -19.01 -17.19 4.24
N SER A 6 -19.33 -17.76 5.41
CA SER A 6 -18.46 -17.70 6.60
C SER A 6 -17.07 -18.30 6.33
N LYS A 7 -17.02 -19.50 5.73
CA LYS A 7 -15.76 -20.15 5.36
C LYS A 7 -14.97 -19.34 4.33
N TYR A 8 -15.63 -18.69 3.38
CA TYR A 8 -14.97 -17.82 2.41
C TYR A 8 -14.42 -16.54 3.04
N SER A 9 -15.15 -15.90 3.95
CA SER A 9 -14.67 -14.74 4.71
C SER A 9 -13.43 -15.06 5.55
N LEU A 10 -13.38 -16.24 6.18
CA LEU A 10 -12.19 -16.68 6.92
C LEU A 10 -10.97 -16.82 6.01
N LYS A 11 -11.15 -17.33 4.78
CA LYS A 11 -10.09 -17.39 3.78
C LYS A 11 -9.57 -16.01 3.38
N LEU A 12 -10.47 -15.03 3.23
CA LEU A 12 -10.10 -13.64 2.94
C LEU A 12 -9.32 -13.01 4.10
N LEU A 13 -9.77 -13.21 5.34
CA LEU A 13 -9.05 -12.73 6.52
C LEU A 13 -7.66 -13.38 6.65
N LEU A 14 -7.54 -14.67 6.32
CA LEU A 14 -6.24 -15.35 6.28
C LEU A 14 -5.31 -14.73 5.24
N VAL A 15 -5.81 -14.33 4.06
CA VAL A 15 -5.01 -13.61 3.06
C VAL A 15 -4.61 -12.21 3.54
N ALA A 16 -5.51 -11.48 4.19
CA ALA A 16 -5.17 -10.20 4.82
C ALA A 16 -4.07 -10.37 5.88
N PHE A 17 -4.17 -11.40 6.71
CA PHE A 17 -3.17 -11.70 7.74
C PHE A 17 -1.81 -12.07 7.15
N ILE A 18 -1.76 -12.95 6.14
CA ILE A 18 -0.50 -13.28 5.45
C ILE A 18 0.09 -12.04 4.77
N SER A 19 -0.74 -11.20 4.16
CA SER A 19 -0.30 -9.94 3.52
C SER A 19 0.27 -8.96 4.54
N PHE A 20 -0.28 -8.91 5.75
CA PHE A 20 0.27 -8.14 6.86
C PHE A 20 1.66 -8.64 7.27
N LEU A 21 1.86 -9.96 7.39
CA LEU A 21 3.16 -10.53 7.75
C LEU A 21 4.26 -10.22 6.72
N ILE A 22 3.91 -9.93 5.47
CA ILE A 22 4.87 -9.56 4.42
C ILE A 22 5.46 -8.15 4.63
N ILE A 23 4.69 -7.23 5.21
CA ILE A 23 5.12 -5.84 5.42
C ILE A 23 6.43 -5.78 6.24
N PRO A 24 6.53 -6.40 7.45
CA PRO A 24 7.77 -6.39 8.22
C PRO A 24 8.90 -7.22 7.58
N LEU A 25 8.61 -8.21 6.71
CA LEU A 25 9.67 -8.97 6.03
C LEU A 25 10.56 -8.09 5.15
N GLY A 26 10.01 -7.00 4.57
CA GLY A 26 10.82 -6.05 3.81
C GLY A 26 11.90 -5.38 4.65
N GLN A 27 11.65 -5.16 5.95
CA GLN A 27 12.64 -4.56 6.86
C GLN A 27 13.83 -5.46 7.15
N ILE A 28 13.75 -6.76 6.81
CA ILE A 28 14.89 -7.67 6.93
C ILE A 28 16.07 -7.22 6.06
N SER A 29 15.83 -6.42 5.01
CA SER A 29 16.92 -5.82 4.24
C SER A 29 17.89 -5.01 5.12
N HIS A 30 17.38 -4.32 6.15
CA HIS A 30 18.18 -3.52 7.07
C HIS A 30 19.05 -4.36 8.02
N LEU A 31 18.70 -5.63 8.26
CA LEU A 31 19.63 -6.57 8.93
C LEU A 31 20.86 -6.84 8.05
N GLY A 32 20.70 -6.75 6.73
CA GLY A 32 21.78 -6.81 5.74
C GLY A 32 22.72 -5.60 5.77
N ASP A 33 22.34 -4.48 6.41
CA ASP A 33 23.21 -3.30 6.52
C ASP A 33 24.55 -3.63 7.19
N PHE A 34 24.56 -4.63 8.08
CA PHE A 34 25.80 -5.12 8.69
C PHE A 34 26.76 -5.76 7.67
N LEU A 35 26.24 -6.39 6.61
CA LEU A 35 27.02 -7.04 5.57
C LEU A 35 27.45 -6.04 4.49
N TYR A 36 26.57 -5.13 4.09
CA TYR A 36 26.80 -4.27 2.92
C TYR A 36 27.39 -2.89 3.26
N LYS A 37 27.23 -2.35 4.48
CA LYS A 37 27.91 -1.09 4.88
C LYS A 37 29.43 -1.15 4.79
N LYS A 38 30.01 -2.35 4.87
CA LYS A 38 31.46 -2.56 4.70
C LYS A 38 31.91 -2.56 3.23
N ILE A 39 30.98 -2.77 2.29
CA ILE A 39 31.26 -2.97 0.86
C ILE A 39 30.81 -1.74 0.04
N TYR A 40 29.68 -1.13 0.41
CA TYR A 40 29.09 0.03 -0.23
C TYR A 40 28.96 1.19 0.76
N TYR A 41 29.24 2.42 0.29
CA TYR A 41 29.18 3.63 1.11
C TYR A 41 28.05 4.56 0.64
N GLY A 42 27.34 5.17 1.59
CA GLY A 42 26.32 6.20 1.32
C GLY A 42 25.16 5.72 0.45
N THR A 43 24.82 6.51 -0.57
CA THR A 43 23.65 6.34 -1.45
C THR A 43 23.50 4.95 -2.08
N LEU A 44 24.60 4.22 -2.31
CA LEU A 44 24.58 2.88 -2.88
C LEU A 44 23.99 1.85 -1.92
N THR A 45 24.28 1.95 -0.62
CA THR A 45 23.75 1.04 0.40
C THR A 45 22.24 1.19 0.52
N ASP A 46 21.75 2.43 0.53
CA ASP A 46 20.31 2.73 0.53
C ASP A 46 19.63 2.19 -0.72
N MET A 47 20.24 2.39 -1.89
CA MET A 47 19.71 1.87 -3.15
C MET A 47 19.61 0.34 -3.14
N PHE A 48 20.64 -0.36 -2.66
CA PHE A 48 20.61 -1.82 -2.51
C PHE A 48 19.50 -2.28 -1.56
N ASN A 49 19.32 -1.60 -0.43
CA ASN A 49 18.23 -1.89 0.49
C ASN A 49 16.86 -1.74 -0.18
N TYR A 50 16.64 -0.64 -0.91
CA TYR A 50 15.39 -0.43 -1.63
C TYR A 50 15.15 -1.50 -2.71
N VAL A 51 16.19 -1.94 -3.43
CA VAL A 51 16.07 -3.06 -4.39
C VAL A 51 15.66 -4.35 -3.68
N ILE A 52 16.33 -4.69 -2.59
CA ILE A 52 16.02 -5.92 -1.83
C ILE A 52 14.60 -5.86 -1.26
N GLN A 53 14.19 -4.71 -0.71
CA GLN A 53 12.82 -4.49 -0.24
C GLN A 53 11.79 -4.68 -1.35
N ALA A 54 12.03 -4.06 -2.52
CA ALA A 54 11.17 -4.19 -3.69
C ALA A 54 11.02 -5.67 -4.10
N ILE A 55 12.11 -6.42 -4.12
CA ILE A 55 12.11 -7.85 -4.45
C ILE A 55 11.33 -8.64 -3.39
N ILE A 56 11.63 -8.45 -2.10
CA ILE A 56 10.96 -9.16 -1.00
C ILE A 56 9.45 -8.92 -1.05
N TRP A 57 9.01 -7.66 -1.10
CA TRP A 57 7.59 -7.34 -1.14
C TRP A 57 6.93 -7.82 -2.44
N GLY A 58 7.56 -7.59 -3.60
CA GLY A 58 7.03 -8.00 -4.90
C GLY A 58 6.89 -9.51 -5.04
N VAL A 59 7.94 -10.27 -4.73
CA VAL A 59 7.92 -11.75 -4.81
C VAL A 59 6.92 -12.31 -3.80
N SER A 60 6.93 -11.82 -2.56
CA SER A 60 6.00 -12.30 -1.53
C SER A 60 4.55 -12.03 -1.91
N ALA A 61 4.24 -10.85 -2.46
CA ALA A 61 2.92 -10.51 -2.96
C ALA A 61 2.48 -11.45 -4.10
N LEU A 62 3.36 -11.75 -5.06
CA LEU A 62 3.08 -12.70 -6.13
C LEU A 62 2.84 -14.11 -5.60
N LEU A 63 3.58 -14.56 -4.59
CA LEU A 63 3.38 -15.85 -3.94
C LEU A 63 2.02 -15.92 -3.23
N VAL A 64 1.59 -14.87 -2.54
CA VAL A 64 0.25 -14.79 -1.93
C VAL A 64 -0.83 -14.85 -2.99
N CYS A 65 -0.66 -14.15 -4.10
CA CYS A 65 -1.57 -14.24 -5.24
C CYS A 65 -1.66 -15.66 -5.81
N HIS A 66 -0.52 -16.31 -6.01
CA HIS A 66 -0.46 -17.67 -6.52
C HIS A 66 -1.14 -18.66 -5.55
N PHE A 67 -0.81 -18.57 -4.26
CA PHE A 67 -1.41 -19.38 -3.21
C PHE A 67 -2.92 -19.17 -3.12
N SER A 68 -3.38 -17.91 -3.12
CA SER A 68 -4.80 -17.56 -3.05
C SER A 68 -5.56 -18.09 -4.26
N LYS A 69 -5.00 -17.95 -5.46
CA LYS A 69 -5.62 -18.46 -6.69
C LYS A 69 -5.71 -19.99 -6.66
N LYS A 70 -4.64 -20.67 -6.25
CA LYS A 70 -4.55 -22.14 -6.26
C LYS A 70 -5.35 -22.81 -5.15
N LYS A 71 -5.37 -22.25 -3.93
CA LYS A 71 -5.97 -22.86 -2.74
C LYS A 71 -7.32 -22.27 -2.37
N LEU A 72 -7.57 -21.01 -2.72
CA LEU A 72 -8.75 -20.26 -2.28
C LEU A 72 -9.67 -19.85 -3.44
N GLY A 73 -9.23 -19.99 -4.69
CA GLY A 73 -10.03 -19.75 -5.90
C GLY A 73 -10.23 -18.26 -6.24
N PHE A 74 -9.55 -17.35 -5.53
CA PHE A 74 -9.61 -15.91 -5.76
C PHE A 74 -8.20 -15.32 -5.90
N SER A 75 -8.08 -14.24 -6.68
CA SER A 75 -6.83 -13.50 -6.83
C SER A 75 -7.02 -12.09 -6.25
N PRO A 76 -6.27 -11.70 -5.21
CA PRO A 76 -6.44 -10.39 -4.59
C PRO A 76 -5.92 -9.23 -5.45
N LEU A 77 -5.02 -9.46 -6.41
CA LEU A 77 -4.49 -8.41 -7.31
C LEU A 77 -5.07 -8.43 -8.73
N ILE A 78 -6.00 -9.35 -9.03
CA ILE A 78 -6.60 -9.43 -10.37
C ILE A 78 -8.10 -9.25 -10.26
N ASP A 79 -8.64 -8.31 -11.03
CA ASP A 79 -10.09 -8.15 -11.16
C ASP A 79 -10.62 -9.12 -12.20
N LYS A 80 -11.75 -9.76 -11.89
CA LYS A 80 -12.56 -10.50 -12.87
C LYS A 80 -13.62 -9.60 -13.53
N LYS A 81 -13.82 -8.38 -13.03
CA LYS A 81 -14.84 -7.47 -13.53
C LYS A 81 -14.34 -6.75 -14.78
N GLU A 82 -15.22 -6.62 -15.76
CA GLU A 82 -14.97 -5.82 -16.97
C GLU A 82 -14.68 -4.36 -16.60
N LYS A 83 -13.91 -3.68 -17.47
CA LYS A 83 -13.55 -2.27 -17.33
C LYS A 83 -14.80 -1.39 -17.46
N GLU A 84 -15.62 -1.33 -16.41
CA GLU A 84 -16.73 -0.39 -16.36
C GLU A 84 -16.19 1.04 -16.32
N TYR A 85 -16.79 1.91 -17.14
CA TYR A 85 -16.57 3.35 -17.05
C TYR A 85 -17.03 3.86 -15.68
N LEU A 86 -16.25 4.78 -15.12
CA LEU A 86 -16.59 5.42 -13.86
C LEU A 86 -17.57 6.57 -14.15
N PRO A 87 -18.63 6.74 -13.35
CA PRO A 87 -19.45 7.94 -13.45
C PRO A 87 -18.61 9.17 -13.07
N ILE A 88 -18.84 10.29 -13.76
CA ILE A 88 -18.17 11.59 -13.54
C ILE A 88 -18.09 11.99 -12.06
N PRO A 89 -19.16 11.90 -11.24
CA PRO A 89 -19.08 12.23 -9.81
C PRO A 89 -18.04 11.40 -9.05
N ASN A 90 -17.89 10.11 -9.38
CA ASN A 90 -16.86 9.28 -8.75
C ASN A 90 -15.46 9.72 -9.19
N MET A 91 -15.27 10.13 -10.44
CA MET A 91 -13.98 10.66 -10.90
C MET A 91 -13.58 11.92 -10.11
N LEU A 92 -14.51 12.86 -9.92
CA LEU A 92 -14.26 14.08 -9.13
C LEU A 92 -13.88 13.74 -7.69
N ILE A 93 -14.61 12.82 -7.05
CA ILE A 93 -14.31 12.37 -5.69
C ILE A 93 -12.94 11.70 -5.61
N LEU A 94 -12.59 10.83 -6.58
CA LEU A 94 -11.28 10.18 -6.63
C LEU A 94 -10.14 11.21 -6.80
N THR A 95 -10.34 12.23 -7.63
CA THR A 95 -9.37 13.32 -7.80
C THR A 95 -9.19 14.09 -6.49
N LEU A 96 -10.28 14.47 -5.82
CA LEU A 96 -10.24 15.14 -4.51
C LEU A 96 -9.54 14.29 -3.45
N LEU A 97 -9.88 13.00 -3.35
CA LEU A 97 -9.27 12.06 -2.42
C LEU A 97 -7.77 11.84 -2.67
N THR A 98 -7.29 12.14 -3.88
CA THR A 98 -5.87 12.02 -4.22
C THR A 98 -5.13 13.33 -3.94
N ILE A 99 -5.70 14.48 -4.33
CA ILE A 99 -5.07 15.79 -4.18
C ILE A 99 -5.07 16.27 -2.72
N LEU A 100 -6.14 16.04 -1.95
CA LEU A 100 -6.24 16.52 -0.57
C LEU A 100 -5.14 15.98 0.35
N PRO A 101 -4.87 14.66 0.41
CA PRO A 101 -3.76 14.13 1.20
C PRO A 101 -2.41 14.69 0.75
N ILE A 102 -2.20 14.83 -0.55
CA ILE A 102 -0.97 15.40 -1.13
C ILE A 102 -0.73 16.83 -0.63
N LEU A 103 -1.76 17.69 -0.71
CA LEU A 103 -1.65 19.08 -0.25
C LEU A 103 -1.46 19.18 1.26
N LEU A 104 -2.14 18.33 2.04
CA LEU A 104 -2.02 18.29 3.50
C LEU A 104 -0.61 17.85 3.93
N VAL A 105 -0.10 16.76 3.38
CA VAL A 105 1.26 16.26 3.66
C VAL A 105 2.30 17.28 3.22
N SER A 106 2.16 17.83 2.00
CA SER A 106 3.04 18.88 1.49
C SER A 106 3.05 20.12 2.40
N GLY A 107 1.87 20.60 2.82
CA GLY A 107 1.74 21.75 3.72
C GLY A 107 2.36 21.50 5.09
N LEU A 108 2.19 20.31 5.68
CA LEU A 108 2.77 19.95 6.97
C LEU A 108 4.30 19.80 6.93
N ILE A 109 4.85 19.45 5.77
CA ILE A 109 6.30 19.38 5.52
C ILE A 109 6.86 20.75 5.07
N GLY A 110 6.03 21.80 5.07
CA GLY A 110 6.43 23.18 4.75
C GLY A 110 6.57 23.46 3.27
N TRP A 111 5.83 22.75 2.41
CA TRP A 111 5.90 22.81 0.94
C TRP A 111 7.29 22.50 0.36
N ASN A 112 8.12 21.82 1.14
CA ASN A 112 9.34 21.21 0.64
C ASN A 112 8.94 20.00 -0.21
N PHE A 113 8.53 20.26 -1.45
CA PHE A 113 8.32 19.22 -2.45
C PHE A 113 9.68 18.52 -2.63
N LYS A 114 9.86 17.41 -1.92
CA LYS A 114 11.14 16.72 -1.72
C LYS A 114 11.93 16.51 -3.03
N PRO A 115 11.28 16.19 -4.18
CA PRO A 115 12.00 16.11 -5.46
C PRO A 115 12.57 17.46 -5.92
N ILE A 116 11.82 18.55 -5.82
CA ILE A 116 12.21 19.87 -6.38
C ILE A 116 13.28 20.54 -5.50
N TYR A 117 13.17 20.38 -4.18
CA TYR A 117 14.16 20.92 -3.23
C TYR A 117 15.50 20.16 -3.32
N ASP A 118 15.46 18.82 -3.41
CA ASP A 118 16.67 18.01 -3.56
C ASP A 118 17.32 18.15 -4.96
N LEU A 119 16.53 18.44 -6.01
CA LEU A 119 17.04 18.70 -7.37
C LEU A 119 17.88 19.99 -7.46
N GLY A 120 17.70 20.94 -6.55
CA GLY A 120 18.31 22.28 -6.63
C GLY A 120 19.72 22.39 -6.06
N THR A 121 20.14 21.47 -5.17
CA THR A 121 21.40 21.60 -4.42
C THR A 121 22.21 20.29 -4.47
N TYR A 122 23.16 20.21 -5.40
CA TYR A 122 24.13 19.10 -5.52
C TYR A 122 23.50 17.69 -5.71
N PHE A 123 22.54 17.57 -6.62
CA PHE A 123 21.93 16.28 -6.95
C PHE A 123 22.79 15.49 -7.96
N THR A 124 23.45 14.43 -7.50
CA THR A 124 24.18 13.52 -8.39
C THR A 124 23.22 12.52 -9.06
N GLY A 125 23.57 12.00 -10.24
CA GLY A 125 22.76 10.97 -10.92
C GLY A 125 22.51 9.70 -10.08
N LEU A 126 23.40 9.40 -9.14
CA LEU A 126 23.22 8.31 -8.17
C LEU A 126 22.12 8.61 -7.14
N ASN A 127 21.97 9.87 -6.73
CA ASN A 127 20.88 10.28 -5.84
C ASN A 127 19.53 10.20 -6.56
N LEU A 128 19.45 10.60 -7.85
CA LEU A 128 18.27 10.38 -8.70
C LEU A 128 17.88 8.91 -8.75
N LEU A 129 18.84 8.04 -9.08
CA LEU A 129 18.61 6.60 -9.18
C LEU A 129 18.14 6.01 -7.85
N SER A 130 18.77 6.37 -6.73
CA SER A 130 18.35 5.90 -5.42
C SER A 130 16.90 6.32 -5.08
N GLN A 131 16.49 7.55 -5.41
CA GLN A 131 15.11 7.98 -5.21
C GLN A 131 14.12 7.25 -6.12
N VAL A 132 14.49 6.97 -7.38
CA VAL A 132 13.65 6.16 -8.29
C VAL A 132 13.48 4.74 -7.76
N VAL A 133 14.55 4.13 -7.23
CA VAL A 133 14.48 2.78 -6.66
C VAL A 133 13.68 2.77 -5.35
N ASN A 134 13.82 3.79 -4.50
CA ASN A 134 12.98 3.98 -3.31
C ASN A 134 11.49 4.10 -3.68
N LEU A 135 11.18 4.87 -4.71
CA LEU A 135 9.82 5.00 -5.24
C LEU A 135 9.29 3.65 -5.72
N LEU A 136 10.11 2.89 -6.45
CA LEU A 136 9.77 1.56 -6.91
C LEU A 136 9.51 0.60 -5.73
N SER A 137 10.35 0.62 -4.69
CA SER A 137 10.16 -0.23 -3.51
C SER A 137 8.83 0.06 -2.81
N LYS A 138 8.46 1.34 -2.68
CA LYS A 138 7.16 1.77 -2.14
C LYS A 138 5.98 1.29 -2.98
N VAL A 139 6.08 1.32 -4.31
CA VAL A 139 5.05 0.73 -5.21
C VAL A 139 4.86 -0.75 -4.90
N PHE A 140 5.93 -1.52 -4.72
CA PHE A 140 5.83 -2.92 -4.34
C PHE A 140 5.27 -3.12 -2.93
N MET A 141 5.58 -2.23 -1.97
CA MET A 141 4.98 -2.25 -0.62
C MET A 141 3.46 -2.03 -0.64
N LEU A 142 2.96 -1.22 -1.57
CA LEU A 142 1.51 -0.96 -1.67
C LEU A 142 0.72 -2.19 -2.14
N MET A 143 1.37 -3.19 -2.75
CA MET A 143 0.70 -4.43 -3.17
C MET A 143 0.08 -5.18 -1.98
N PRO A 144 0.83 -5.58 -0.92
CA PRO A 144 0.25 -6.21 0.26
C PRO A 144 -0.75 -5.29 0.98
N VAL A 145 -0.54 -3.97 1.01
CA VAL A 145 -1.50 -3.01 1.59
C VAL A 145 -2.85 -3.08 0.86
N TYR A 146 -2.84 -3.07 -0.47
CA TYR A 146 -4.04 -3.23 -1.27
C TYR A 146 -4.73 -4.58 -0.99
N MET A 147 -3.96 -5.68 -0.90
CA MET A 147 -4.53 -7.00 -0.58
C MET A 147 -5.26 -7.01 0.76
N ILE A 148 -4.71 -6.32 1.77
CA ILE A 148 -5.35 -6.16 3.08
C ILE A 148 -6.67 -5.39 2.93
N ILE A 149 -6.65 -4.21 2.26
CA ILE A 149 -7.85 -3.38 2.07
C ILE A 149 -8.96 -4.19 1.38
N ARG A 150 -8.64 -4.83 0.26
CA ARG A 150 -9.60 -5.62 -0.52
C ARG A 150 -10.14 -6.80 0.29
N SER A 151 -9.25 -7.61 0.86
CA SER A 151 -9.64 -8.84 1.55
C SER A 151 -10.42 -8.56 2.82
N SER A 152 -10.05 -7.52 3.57
CA SER A 152 -10.76 -7.10 4.79
C SER A 152 -12.13 -6.52 4.45
N GLN A 153 -12.24 -5.72 3.37
CA GLN A 153 -13.52 -5.20 2.91
C GLN A 153 -14.48 -6.31 2.47
N GLU A 154 -14.01 -7.22 1.62
CA GLU A 154 -14.82 -8.35 1.15
C GLU A 154 -15.20 -9.30 2.31
N ALA A 155 -14.31 -9.53 3.27
CA ALA A 155 -14.59 -10.38 4.43
C ALA A 155 -15.67 -9.75 5.34
N GLY A 156 -15.54 -8.46 5.65
CA GLY A 156 -16.47 -7.74 6.50
C GLY A 156 -17.87 -7.65 5.90
N GLU A 157 -17.99 -7.33 4.61
CA GLU A 157 -19.29 -7.31 3.91
C GLU A 157 -19.99 -8.67 3.88
N ASN A 158 -19.22 -9.75 3.83
CA ASN A 158 -19.73 -11.12 3.84
C ASN A 158 -20.13 -11.62 5.24
N LEU A 159 -19.39 -11.25 6.28
CA LEU A 159 -19.69 -11.60 7.68
C LEU A 159 -20.84 -10.78 8.24
N PHE A 160 -20.89 -9.50 7.87
CA PHE A 160 -21.83 -8.53 8.42
C PHE A 160 -22.64 -7.85 7.29
N PRO A 161 -23.51 -8.60 6.59
CA PRO A 161 -24.26 -8.08 5.44
C PRO A 161 -25.26 -6.97 5.79
N LYS A 162 -25.63 -6.82 7.06
CA LYS A 162 -26.44 -5.68 7.54
C LYS A 162 -25.63 -4.38 7.67
N TYR A 163 -24.31 -4.48 7.77
CA TYR A 163 -23.38 -3.38 8.03
C TYR A 163 -22.39 -3.17 6.87
N LYS A 164 -22.87 -3.31 5.62
CA LYS A 164 -22.04 -3.19 4.40
C LYS A 164 -21.36 -1.83 4.22
N TYR A 165 -21.87 -0.79 4.89
CA TYR A 165 -21.32 0.56 4.83
C TYR A 165 -20.11 0.78 5.76
N ILE A 166 -19.82 -0.18 6.65
CA ILE A 166 -18.64 -0.08 7.52
C ILE A 166 -17.36 -0.23 6.67
N PRO A 167 -16.37 0.65 6.86
CA PRO A 167 -15.13 0.65 6.09
C PRO A 167 -14.14 -0.40 6.60
N TYR A 168 -14.50 -1.69 6.52
CA TYR A 168 -13.68 -2.80 6.99
C TYR A 168 -12.30 -2.85 6.34
N GLY A 169 -12.18 -2.40 5.08
CA GLY A 169 -10.89 -2.24 4.41
C GLY A 169 -9.97 -1.23 5.10
N ALA A 170 -10.51 -0.06 5.49
CA ALA A 170 -9.75 0.96 6.23
C ALA A 170 -9.38 0.47 7.63
N ILE A 171 -10.30 -0.21 8.32
CA ILE A 171 -10.05 -0.78 9.64
C ILE A 171 -8.93 -1.83 9.56
N GLY A 172 -9.01 -2.72 8.57
CA GLY A 172 -8.00 -3.75 8.34
C GLY A 172 -6.61 -3.16 8.06
N SER A 173 -6.51 -2.16 7.18
CA SER A 173 -5.23 -1.50 6.88
C SER A 173 -4.71 -0.65 8.05
N LEU A 174 -5.59 -0.01 8.82
CA LEU A 174 -5.18 0.75 10.01
C LEU A 174 -4.62 -0.18 11.10
N LEU A 175 -5.27 -1.32 11.36
CA LEU A 175 -4.80 -2.31 12.34
C LEU A 175 -3.51 -3.02 11.93
N THR A 176 -3.16 -3.02 10.65
CA THR A 176 -2.00 -3.74 10.15
C THR A 176 -0.90 -2.77 9.79
N PHE A 177 -1.08 -2.03 8.69
CA PHE A 177 -0.14 -1.05 8.19
C PHE A 177 -0.07 0.20 9.08
N GLY A 178 -1.19 0.72 9.55
CA GLY A 178 -1.23 1.89 10.43
C GLY A 178 -0.51 1.65 11.76
N LEU A 179 -0.78 0.52 12.43
CA LEU A 179 -0.08 0.14 13.66
C LEU A 179 1.40 -0.15 13.41
N TYR A 180 1.74 -0.80 12.30
CA TYR A 180 3.14 -1.04 11.91
C TYR A 180 3.92 0.29 11.78
N GLU A 181 3.38 1.26 11.04
CA GLU A 181 3.98 2.59 10.85
C GLU A 181 4.09 3.36 12.18
N LEU A 182 3.03 3.35 12.99
CA LEU A 182 3.00 4.05 14.28
C LEU A 182 3.98 3.49 15.31
N ILE A 183 4.17 2.16 15.35
CA ILE A 183 5.01 1.49 16.35
C ILE A 183 6.47 1.48 15.92
N LEU A 184 6.77 1.29 14.63
CA LEU A 184 8.13 0.99 14.17
C LEU A 184 8.83 2.16 13.46
N GLN A 185 8.11 3.08 12.82
CA GLN A 185 8.75 4.14 12.01
C GLN A 185 8.79 5.53 12.67
N VAL A 186 8.25 5.70 13.88
CA VAL A 186 8.26 6.95 14.69
C VAL A 186 8.16 8.19 13.80
N HIS A 187 7.07 8.28 13.05
CA HIS A 187 6.78 9.45 12.23
C HIS A 187 5.98 10.47 13.04
N TYR A 188 6.39 11.74 12.96
CA TYR A 188 5.90 12.85 13.79
C TYR A 188 4.42 13.23 13.55
N LEU A 189 3.69 12.55 12.67
CA LEU A 189 2.32 12.92 12.28
C LEU A 189 1.36 11.72 12.11
N PRO A 190 0.99 11.01 13.21
CA PRO A 190 0.03 9.89 13.20
C PRO A 190 -1.26 10.15 12.43
N ILE A 191 -1.77 11.38 12.54
CA ILE A 191 -3.04 11.83 11.95
C ILE A 191 -2.97 11.84 10.41
N THR A 192 -1.81 12.16 9.83
CA THR A 192 -1.64 12.17 8.37
C THR A 192 -1.71 10.77 7.78
N TYR A 193 -1.13 9.78 8.47
CA TYR A 193 -1.20 8.38 8.08
C TYR A 193 -2.63 7.84 8.15
N LEU A 194 -3.39 8.21 9.18
CA LEU A 194 -4.82 7.88 9.26
C LEU A 194 -5.57 8.43 8.03
N LEU A 195 -5.37 9.71 7.70
CA LEU A 195 -6.00 10.33 6.53
C LEU A 195 -5.63 9.64 5.21
N ILE A 196 -4.35 9.30 5.03
CA ILE A 196 -3.88 8.55 3.85
C ILE A 196 -4.56 7.19 3.77
N ILE A 197 -4.63 6.44 4.87
CA ILE A 197 -5.27 5.12 4.92
C ILE A 197 -6.76 5.21 4.57
N PHE A 198 -7.47 6.21 5.11
CA PHE A 198 -8.86 6.45 4.76
C PHE A 198 -9.01 6.83 3.28
N ALA A 199 -8.14 7.69 2.75
CA ALA A 199 -8.15 8.06 1.33
C ALA A 199 -7.94 6.84 0.42
N MET A 200 -6.96 5.98 0.72
CA MET A 200 -6.71 4.73 0.00
C MET A 200 -7.92 3.79 0.04
N PHE A 201 -8.57 3.66 1.19
CA PHE A 201 -9.80 2.88 1.31
C PHE A 201 -10.93 3.45 0.44
N TYR A 202 -11.21 4.75 0.53
CA TYR A 202 -12.28 5.36 -0.26
C TYR A 202 -11.96 5.31 -1.76
N GLN A 203 -10.70 5.45 -2.16
CA GLN A 203 -10.29 5.22 -3.56
C GLN A 203 -10.65 3.81 -4.04
N TYR A 204 -10.45 2.79 -3.21
CA TYR A 204 -10.88 1.42 -3.53
C TYR A 204 -12.41 1.30 -3.71
N ILE A 205 -13.20 1.96 -2.86
CA ILE A 205 -14.67 1.95 -2.98
C ILE A 205 -15.15 2.71 -4.23
N PHE A 206 -14.70 3.96 -4.41
CA PHE A 206 -15.15 4.83 -5.50
C PHE A 206 -14.63 4.39 -6.87
N SER A 207 -13.54 3.63 -6.92
CA SER A 207 -13.06 2.94 -8.14
C SER A 207 -13.83 1.67 -8.47
N LYS A 208 -15.00 1.44 -7.85
CA LYS A 208 -15.84 0.24 -8.00
C LYS A 208 -15.11 -1.06 -7.64
N LYS A 209 -14.17 -1.00 -6.71
CA LYS A 209 -13.34 -2.15 -6.28
C LYS A 209 -12.46 -2.71 -7.41
N THR A 210 -12.00 -1.83 -8.31
CA THR A 210 -11.07 -2.20 -9.39
C THR A 210 -9.64 -1.99 -8.92
N TYR A 211 -8.84 -3.04 -8.88
CA TYR A 211 -7.42 -3.03 -8.52
C TYR A 211 -6.63 -1.99 -9.30
N SER A 212 -6.64 -2.03 -10.63
CA SER A 212 -5.77 -1.18 -11.45
C SER A 212 -5.98 0.31 -11.15
N LYS A 213 -7.24 0.75 -11.07
CA LYS A 213 -7.61 2.15 -10.80
C LYS A 213 -7.26 2.55 -9.37
N ALA A 214 -7.65 1.75 -8.39
CA ALA A 214 -7.37 2.02 -6.97
C ALA A 214 -5.86 2.07 -6.70
N PHE A 215 -5.11 1.10 -7.23
CA PHE A 215 -3.68 0.97 -7.00
C PHE A 215 -2.89 2.14 -7.57
N ILE A 216 -3.21 2.61 -8.79
CA ILE A 216 -2.58 3.80 -9.38
C ILE A 216 -2.80 5.03 -8.49
N LEU A 217 -4.02 5.22 -7.98
CA LEU A 217 -4.35 6.36 -7.11
C LEU A 217 -3.67 6.27 -5.73
N MET A 218 -3.53 5.05 -5.19
CA MET A 218 -2.78 4.81 -3.95
C MET A 218 -1.30 5.13 -4.14
N VAL A 219 -0.71 4.75 -5.28
CA VAL A 219 0.67 5.10 -5.64
C VAL A 219 0.82 6.62 -5.67
N LEU A 220 -0.07 7.34 -6.35
CA LEU A 220 0.00 8.81 -6.44
C LEU A 220 -0.02 9.52 -5.08
N ILE A 221 -0.82 9.05 -4.11
CA ILE A 221 -0.80 9.62 -2.74
C ILE A 221 0.56 9.38 -2.08
N TYR A 222 1.14 8.20 -2.25
CA TYR A 222 2.37 7.79 -1.56
C TYR A 222 3.66 8.32 -2.25
N LEU A 223 3.52 8.98 -3.41
CA LEU A 223 4.60 9.70 -4.10
C LEU A 223 4.96 11.04 -3.45
N VAL A 224 4.10 11.55 -2.56
CA VAL A 224 4.22 12.86 -1.91
C VAL A 224 4.64 12.67 -0.46
#